data_AF-A0A367IPW7-F1
#
_entry.id   AF-A0A367IPW7-F1
#
_cell.length_a   1.000
_cell.length_b   1.000
_cell.length_c   1.000
_cell.angle_alpha   90.00
_cell.angle_beta   90.00
_cell.angle_gamma   90.00
#
_symmetry.space_group_name_H-M   'P 1'
#
loop_
_entity.id
_entity.type
_entity.pdbx_description
1 polymer ?
#
loop_
_entity_poly.entity_id
_entity_poly.type
_entity_poly.pdbx_seq_one_letter_code
_entity_poly.pdbx_strand_id
1 'polypeptide(L)'
;NLNTVALLEPIAKKISQMTVDEKTNFKLSPDFASTSKTVFLRTLKKIYGSNKGSEMINLLNTNPSQSIPVVLKRLKQKDAEWKRAQREWNKIWREVESKNYWKSLDHQGVLFKLSDRKTLTTQSFVIQAELDEQFQFGFQDKAIFKDVSRLVYFFLESQPIYTREDCLSMRRFMNTIIPAMFDVNDVEPSLMTVDDIGLEEVDDDEFDDKSSVQSLDSVLSNQQNKRRALEIQGKRTSRRNRFERVGLLKNVLMRNTTLYDRLHKMKKLDEEFEKDQRKSKQACKEALDLGITPRRFKSKRQKVYIIDIDAVNYKTALKMDTKKGYYNVLLALIDKLLEGEVDQQTFEESVRYIFGSDAYVLFTIDKLVLLLVRHIHIIITDAHSQRLFEIFKTEHRAEQMDQGDSLSYKTKVIGILDPVDN
;
A
#
# COMPACT_ATOMS: atom_id res chain seq x y z
N ASN A 1 20.09 22.67 -33.85
CA ASN A 1 21.57 22.75 -33.84
C ASN A 1 22.18 21.97 -34.99
N LEU A 2 22.04 20.64 -35.01
CA LEU A 2 22.52 19.77 -36.11
C LEU A 2 22.09 20.25 -37.51
N ASN A 3 20.81 20.59 -37.70
CA ASN A 3 20.33 21.12 -39.00
C ASN A 3 21.03 22.43 -39.40
N THR A 4 21.33 23.31 -38.44
CA THR A 4 22.03 24.58 -38.67
C THR A 4 23.50 24.36 -39.02
N VAL A 5 24.14 23.37 -38.39
CA VAL A 5 25.51 22.94 -38.72
C VAL A 5 25.55 22.35 -40.13
N ALA A 6 24.63 21.43 -40.45
CA ALA A 6 24.54 20.79 -41.77
C ALA A 6 24.32 21.79 -42.91
N LEU A 7 23.60 22.90 -42.65
CA LEU A 7 23.43 23.99 -43.61
C LEU A 7 24.73 24.79 -43.83
N LEU A 8 25.42 25.19 -42.75
CA LEU A 8 26.60 26.07 -42.83
C LEU A 8 27.89 25.37 -43.23
N GLU A 9 28.01 24.06 -42.96
CA GLU A 9 29.20 23.26 -43.22
C GLU A 9 29.63 23.17 -44.69
N PRO A 10 28.73 22.91 -45.68
CA PRO A 10 29.12 22.92 -47.09
C PRO A 10 29.54 24.31 -47.59
N ILE A 11 28.92 25.39 -47.09
CA ILE A 11 29.35 26.75 -47.45
C ILE A 11 30.71 27.08 -46.84
N ALA A 12 30.93 26.74 -45.56
CA ALA A 12 32.21 26.97 -44.92
C ALA A 12 33.35 26.25 -45.67
N LYS A 13 33.09 25.03 -46.16
CA LYS A 13 34.02 24.27 -47.00
C LYS A 13 34.27 24.97 -48.34
N LYS A 14 33.23 25.48 -48.99
CA LYS A 14 33.36 26.27 -50.23
C LYS A 14 34.18 27.54 -50.02
N ILE A 15 33.93 28.28 -48.93
CA ILE A 15 34.69 29.49 -48.57
C ILE A 15 36.15 29.15 -48.30
N SER A 16 36.44 28.00 -47.66
CA SER A 16 37.83 27.62 -47.37
C SER A 16 38.69 27.40 -48.64
N GLN A 17 38.04 27.03 -49.75
CA GLN A 17 38.69 26.73 -51.04
C GLN A 17 38.78 27.95 -51.97
N MET A 18 38.11 29.06 -51.65
CA MET A 18 38.12 30.29 -52.45
C MET A 18 39.40 31.12 -52.25
N THR A 19 39.81 31.84 -53.30
CA THR A 19 40.91 32.81 -53.25
C THR A 19 40.54 34.04 -52.41
N VAL A 20 41.52 34.89 -52.08
CA VAL A 20 41.31 36.07 -51.22
C VAL A 20 40.33 37.06 -51.88
N ASP A 21 40.40 37.23 -53.20
CA ASP A 21 39.52 38.13 -53.98
C ASP A 21 38.11 37.58 -54.17
N GLU A 22 37.96 36.25 -54.20
CA GLU A 22 36.65 35.59 -54.23
C GLU A 22 35.96 35.67 -52.86
N LYS A 23 36.73 35.63 -51.76
CA LYS A 23 36.22 35.74 -50.39
C LYS A 23 35.67 37.13 -50.09
N THR A 24 36.25 38.20 -50.62
CA THR A 24 35.79 39.58 -50.40
C THR A 24 34.48 39.87 -51.12
N ASN A 25 34.25 39.22 -52.28
CA ASN A 25 33.05 39.40 -53.09
C ASN A 25 31.94 38.37 -52.82
N PHE A 26 32.20 37.35 -52.00
CA PHE A 26 31.21 36.31 -51.69
C PHE A 26 30.03 36.87 -50.89
N LYS A 27 28.82 36.70 -51.41
CA LYS A 27 27.56 36.99 -50.72
C LYS A 27 26.71 35.72 -50.62
N LEU A 28 26.05 35.53 -49.48
CA LEU A 28 25.08 34.46 -49.32
C LEU A 28 23.87 34.72 -50.22
N SER A 29 23.37 33.66 -50.86
CA SER A 29 22.09 33.74 -51.58
C SER A 29 20.96 34.10 -50.59
N PRO A 30 20.05 35.03 -50.94
CA PRO A 30 18.93 35.41 -50.07
C PRO A 30 18.02 34.23 -49.69
N ASP A 31 18.05 33.15 -50.48
CA ASP A 31 17.25 31.93 -50.25
C ASP A 31 18.03 30.80 -49.56
N PHE A 32 19.26 31.03 -49.13
CA PHE A 32 20.14 29.99 -48.60
C PHE A 32 19.55 29.19 -47.40
N ALA A 33 18.64 29.80 -46.63
CA ALA A 33 17.96 29.13 -45.53
C ALA A 33 16.46 28.89 -45.77
N SER A 34 15.94 29.01 -46.99
CA SER A 34 14.50 29.03 -47.29
C SER A 34 13.71 27.87 -46.65
N THR A 35 14.21 26.64 -46.71
CA THR A 35 13.56 25.44 -46.14
C THR A 35 13.62 25.36 -44.60
N SER A 36 14.53 26.07 -43.94
CA SER A 36 14.77 25.95 -42.48
C SER A 36 15.07 27.28 -41.79
N LYS A 37 14.58 28.39 -42.35
CA LYS A 37 14.89 29.77 -41.94
C LYS A 37 14.59 29.98 -40.45
N THR A 38 13.41 29.54 -40.01
CA THR A 38 12.99 29.69 -38.61
C THR A 38 13.86 28.88 -37.65
N VAL A 39 14.24 27.65 -38.01
CA VAL A 39 15.11 26.79 -37.19
C VAL A 39 16.52 27.37 -37.09
N PHE A 40 17.04 27.90 -38.19
CA PHE A 40 18.32 28.59 -38.26
C PHE A 40 18.34 29.83 -37.34
N LEU A 41 17.37 30.74 -37.50
CA LEU A 41 17.26 31.98 -36.72
C LEU A 41 17.09 31.69 -35.22
N ARG A 42 16.23 30.74 -34.84
CA ARG A 42 16.05 30.34 -33.43
C ARG A 42 17.32 29.73 -32.84
N THR A 43 18.06 28.94 -33.60
CA THR A 43 19.31 28.33 -33.12
C THR A 43 20.38 29.38 -32.85
N LEU A 44 20.55 30.37 -33.73
CA LEU A 44 21.50 31.46 -33.51
C LEU A 44 21.12 32.34 -32.32
N LYS A 45 19.84 32.73 -32.20
CA LYS A 45 19.34 33.46 -31.03
C LYS A 45 19.49 32.68 -29.73
N LYS A 46 19.35 31.35 -29.76
CA LYS A 46 19.57 30.48 -28.59
C LYS A 46 21.04 30.45 -28.14
N ILE A 47 21.99 30.57 -29.06
CA ILE A 47 23.43 30.47 -28.75
C ILE A 47 24.04 31.82 -28.37
N TYR A 48 23.64 32.90 -29.05
CA TYR A 48 24.20 34.24 -28.86
C TYR A 48 23.30 35.18 -28.04
N GLY A 49 22.06 34.79 -27.76
CA GLY A 49 21.04 35.66 -27.14
C GLY A 49 20.23 36.43 -28.19
N SER A 50 19.11 37.05 -27.77
CA SER A 50 18.17 37.70 -28.71
C SER A 50 18.80 38.85 -29.51
N ASN A 51 19.54 39.73 -28.83
CA ASN A 51 20.12 40.94 -29.44
C ASN A 51 21.35 40.61 -30.28
N LYS A 52 22.38 40.00 -29.67
CA LYS A 52 23.61 39.58 -30.37
C LYS A 52 23.38 38.50 -31.43
N GLY A 53 22.35 37.67 -31.28
CA GLY A 53 21.94 36.72 -32.30
C GLY A 53 21.44 37.42 -33.56
N SER A 54 20.70 38.52 -33.41
CA SER A 54 20.21 39.33 -34.54
C SER A 54 21.36 40.07 -35.23
N GLU A 55 22.32 40.59 -34.46
CA GLU A 55 23.58 41.15 -34.99
C GLU A 55 24.38 40.10 -35.76
N MET A 56 24.50 38.88 -35.24
CA MET A 56 25.22 37.80 -35.90
C MET A 56 24.53 37.37 -37.21
N ILE A 57 23.20 37.38 -37.25
CA ILE A 57 22.43 37.14 -38.48
C ILE A 57 22.73 38.22 -39.53
N ASN A 58 22.80 39.49 -39.11
CA ASN A 58 23.17 40.58 -40.00
C ASN A 58 24.62 40.44 -40.51
N LEU A 59 25.56 40.08 -39.63
CA LEU A 59 26.97 39.85 -39.98
C LEU A 59 27.16 38.67 -40.95
N LEU A 60 26.35 37.62 -40.81
CA LEU A 60 26.34 36.52 -41.76
C LEU A 60 25.93 36.98 -43.16
N ASN A 61 24.98 37.92 -43.27
CA ASN A 61 24.53 38.46 -44.55
C ASN A 61 25.49 39.49 -45.15
N THR A 62 26.14 40.33 -44.33
CA THR A 62 27.05 41.39 -44.81
C THR A 62 28.48 40.92 -45.03
N ASN A 63 28.99 40.00 -44.20
CA ASN A 63 30.34 39.44 -44.31
C ASN A 63 30.34 37.92 -44.04
N PRO A 64 29.85 37.10 -44.99
CA PRO A 64 29.72 35.66 -44.82
C PRO A 64 31.08 34.95 -44.71
N SER A 65 32.10 35.40 -45.45
CA SER A 65 33.42 34.76 -45.51
C SER A 65 34.13 34.72 -44.16
N GLN A 66 33.96 35.75 -43.33
CA GLN A 66 34.52 35.82 -41.98
C GLN A 66 33.55 35.29 -40.91
N SER A 67 32.26 35.55 -41.06
CA SER A 67 31.26 35.24 -40.02
C SER A 67 30.88 33.75 -39.99
N ILE A 68 30.78 33.08 -41.14
CA ILE A 68 30.37 31.67 -41.24
C ILE A 68 31.34 30.73 -40.50
N PRO A 69 32.67 30.82 -40.68
CA PRO A 69 33.60 29.95 -39.95
C PRO A 69 33.52 30.11 -38.43
N VAL A 70 33.36 31.35 -37.95
CA VAL A 70 33.25 31.67 -36.51
C VAL A 70 31.96 31.09 -35.91
N VAL A 71 30.84 31.32 -36.59
CA VAL A 71 29.53 30.81 -36.17
C VAL A 71 29.49 29.28 -36.22
N LEU A 72 30.05 28.67 -37.26
CA LEU A 72 30.13 27.21 -37.39
C LEU A 72 30.98 26.59 -36.26
N LYS A 73 32.14 27.18 -35.95
CA LYS A 73 32.99 26.74 -34.83
C LYS A 73 32.23 26.80 -33.50
N ARG A 74 31.49 27.88 -33.25
CA ARG A 74 30.69 28.03 -32.03
C ARG A 74 29.50 27.07 -31.98
N LEU A 75 28.81 26.85 -33.10
CA LEU A 75 27.72 25.87 -33.22
C LEU A 75 28.20 24.46 -32.90
N LYS A 76 29.35 24.04 -33.45
CA LYS A 76 29.97 22.74 -33.17
C LYS A 76 30.41 22.60 -31.71
N GLN A 77 31.01 23.64 -31.14
CA GLN A 77 31.34 23.66 -29.71
C GLN A 77 30.09 23.47 -28.85
N LYS A 78 29.03 24.23 -29.09
CA LYS A 78 27.78 24.12 -28.34
C LYS A 78 27.07 22.79 -28.56
N ASP A 79 27.17 22.20 -29.75
CA ASP A 79 26.66 20.86 -30.02
C ASP A 79 27.35 19.80 -29.15
N ALA A 80 28.69 19.86 -29.05
CA ALA A 80 29.46 18.97 -28.21
C ALA A 80 29.15 19.15 -26.71
N GLU A 81 29.00 20.40 -26.24
CA GLU A 81 28.57 20.72 -24.88
C GLU A 81 27.18 20.13 -24.58
N TRP A 82 26.19 20.36 -25.46
CA TRP A 82 24.83 19.84 -25.28
C TRP A 82 24.76 18.33 -25.38
N LYS A 83 25.51 17.69 -26.27
CA LYS A 83 25.60 16.22 -26.33
C LYS A 83 26.25 15.62 -25.08
N ARG A 84 27.22 16.31 -24.48
CA ARG A 84 27.80 15.88 -23.19
C ARG A 84 26.77 16.02 -22.08
N ALA A 85 26.13 17.18 -21.97
CA ALA A 85 25.08 17.41 -20.97
C ALA A 85 23.92 16.44 -21.12
N GLN A 86 23.44 16.19 -22.34
CA GLN A 86 22.36 15.24 -22.61
C GLN A 86 22.75 13.82 -22.18
N ARG A 87 24.00 13.39 -22.37
CA ARG A 87 24.46 12.08 -21.90
C ARG A 87 24.45 11.97 -20.37
N GLU A 88 24.95 12.99 -19.67
CA GLU A 88 24.93 13.03 -18.20
C GLU A 88 23.50 13.07 -17.67
N TRP A 89 22.64 13.93 -18.22
CA TRP A 89 21.24 14.03 -17.83
C TRP A 89 20.45 12.75 -18.13
N ASN A 90 20.67 12.12 -19.28
CA ASN A 90 20.02 10.85 -19.61
C ASN A 90 20.45 9.73 -18.64
N LYS A 91 21.69 9.74 -18.15
CA LYS A 91 22.14 8.77 -17.14
C LYS A 91 21.36 8.95 -15.85
N ILE A 92 21.29 10.18 -15.33
CA ILE A 92 20.53 10.51 -14.11
C ILE A 92 19.05 10.21 -14.31
N TRP A 93 18.48 10.61 -15.45
CA TRP A 93 17.07 10.38 -15.77
C TRP A 93 16.72 8.90 -15.73
N ARG A 94 17.50 8.05 -16.40
CA ARG A 94 17.28 6.60 -16.38
C ARG A 94 17.40 6.01 -14.98
N GLU A 95 18.35 6.49 -14.18
CA GLU A 95 18.51 6.02 -12.80
C GLU A 95 17.32 6.41 -11.92
N VAL A 96 16.85 7.66 -12.02
CA VAL A 96 15.69 8.16 -11.29
C VAL A 96 14.41 7.47 -11.75
N GLU A 97 14.20 7.35 -13.05
CA GLU A 97 13.08 6.64 -13.67
C GLU A 97 13.06 5.18 -13.19
N SER A 98 14.19 4.47 -13.26
CA SER A 98 14.28 3.08 -12.78
C SER A 98 13.93 2.94 -11.30
N LYS A 99 14.37 3.87 -10.44
CA LYS A 99 14.06 3.83 -8.99
C LYS A 99 12.60 4.17 -8.68
N ASN A 100 11.97 4.99 -9.50
CA ASN A 100 10.62 5.51 -9.25
C ASN A 100 9.53 4.78 -10.04
N TYR A 101 9.87 4.02 -11.08
CA TYR A 101 8.91 3.36 -11.96
C TYR A 101 7.90 2.51 -11.18
N TRP A 102 8.37 1.57 -10.39
CA TRP A 102 7.49 0.70 -9.60
C TRP A 102 6.74 1.44 -8.49
N LYS A 103 7.37 2.47 -7.87
CA LYS A 103 6.69 3.31 -6.86
C LYS A 103 5.54 4.10 -7.47
N SER A 104 5.68 4.52 -8.73
CA SER A 104 4.63 5.25 -9.44
C SER A 104 3.41 4.39 -9.76
N LEU A 105 3.58 3.07 -9.81
CA LEU A 105 2.48 2.12 -10.05
C LEU A 105 1.71 1.82 -8.75
N ASP A 106 2.33 1.93 -7.58
CA ASP A 106 1.68 1.86 -6.25
C ASP A 106 1.08 3.21 -5.83
N HIS A 107 0.13 3.72 -6.62
CA HIS A 107 -0.59 4.96 -6.32
C HIS A 107 -1.70 4.76 -5.26
N GLN A 108 -2.16 3.52 -5.07
CA GLN A 108 -3.28 3.22 -4.19
C GLN A 108 -2.85 3.03 -2.74
N GLY A 109 -1.66 2.47 -2.47
CA GLY A 109 -1.20 2.14 -1.11
C GLY A 109 -1.34 3.25 -0.08
N VAL A 110 -0.75 4.41 -0.37
CA VAL A 110 -0.70 5.53 0.57
C VAL A 110 -2.08 6.17 0.77
N LEU A 111 -2.83 6.40 -0.31
CA LEU A 111 -4.15 7.01 -0.24
C LEU A 111 -5.16 6.08 0.44
N PHE A 112 -5.11 4.78 0.10
CA PHE A 112 -5.97 3.77 0.69
C PHE A 112 -5.77 3.70 2.20
N LYS A 113 -4.54 3.62 2.69
CA LYS A 113 -4.28 3.52 4.15
C LYS A 113 -4.89 4.69 4.93
N LEU A 114 -4.83 5.90 4.38
CA LEU A 114 -5.44 7.09 4.99
C LEU A 114 -6.97 7.09 4.91
N SER A 115 -7.55 6.70 3.77
CA SER A 115 -9.00 6.64 3.60
C SER A 115 -9.60 5.51 4.44
N ASP A 116 -8.99 4.35 4.40
CA ASP A 116 -9.47 3.13 5.03
C ASP A 116 -9.51 3.26 6.56
N ARG A 117 -8.53 3.93 7.16
CA ARG A 117 -8.58 4.26 8.59
C ARG A 117 -9.81 5.09 8.96
N LYS A 118 -10.32 5.94 8.06
CA LYS A 118 -11.58 6.69 8.27
C LYS A 118 -12.79 5.79 8.05
N THR A 119 -12.76 4.94 7.03
CA THR A 119 -13.85 4.01 6.70
C THR A 119 -14.07 2.94 7.77
N LEU A 120 -13.01 2.48 8.45
CA LEU A 120 -13.11 1.48 9.53
C LEU A 120 -13.69 2.03 10.85
N THR A 121 -13.94 3.34 10.93
CA THR A 121 -14.53 3.96 12.12
C THR A 121 -15.99 3.57 12.26
N THR A 122 -16.44 3.41 13.51
CA THR A 122 -17.86 3.13 13.81
C THR A 122 -18.79 4.18 13.22
N GLN A 123 -18.39 5.46 13.21
CA GLN A 123 -19.18 6.53 12.60
C GLN A 123 -19.39 6.32 11.09
N SER A 124 -18.34 5.89 10.37
CA SER A 124 -18.47 5.61 8.93
C SER A 124 -19.44 4.45 8.68
N PHE A 125 -19.37 3.39 9.48
CA PHE A 125 -20.32 2.29 9.36
C PHE A 125 -21.75 2.69 9.73
N VAL A 126 -21.95 3.54 10.73
CA VAL A 126 -23.28 4.09 11.08
C VAL A 126 -23.84 4.99 9.98
N ILE A 127 -23.00 5.73 9.25
CA ILE A 127 -23.47 6.51 8.10
C ILE A 127 -23.85 5.60 6.93
N GLN A 128 -22.98 4.65 6.56
CA GLN A 128 -23.31 3.66 5.51
C GLN A 128 -24.58 2.87 5.85
N ALA A 129 -24.71 2.54 7.12
CA ALA A 129 -25.83 1.87 7.73
C ALA A 129 -27.18 2.58 7.59
N GLU A 130 -27.18 3.91 7.64
CA GLU A 130 -28.38 4.74 7.53
C GLU A 130 -28.76 4.99 6.06
N LEU A 131 -27.82 4.78 5.14
CA LEU A 131 -28.05 4.90 3.69
C LEU A 131 -28.64 3.63 3.09
N ASP A 132 -28.20 2.45 3.55
CA ASP A 132 -28.71 1.15 3.07
C ASP A 132 -29.83 0.61 3.97
N GLU A 133 -31.07 0.60 3.46
CA GLU A 133 -32.25 0.05 4.17
C GLU A 133 -32.22 -1.50 4.23
N GLN A 134 -31.51 -2.16 3.31
CA GLN A 134 -31.36 -3.61 3.28
C GLN A 134 -29.90 -4.03 3.10
N PHE A 135 -29.39 -4.84 4.02
CA PHE A 135 -28.05 -5.40 3.94
C PHE A 135 -28.07 -6.66 3.08
N GLN A 136 -27.41 -6.60 1.93
CA GLN A 136 -27.15 -7.77 1.10
C GLN A 136 -25.69 -8.20 1.27
N PHE A 137 -25.50 -9.42 1.75
CA PHE A 137 -24.18 -10.02 1.88
C PHE A 137 -24.05 -11.15 0.86
N GLY A 138 -23.02 -11.08 0.00
CA GLY A 138 -22.77 -12.08 -1.02
C GLY A 138 -21.38 -12.70 -0.84
N PHE A 139 -21.34 -13.95 -0.38
CA PHE A 139 -20.09 -14.68 -0.16
C PHE A 139 -19.92 -15.80 -1.19
N GLN A 140 -18.79 -15.79 -1.89
CA GLN A 140 -18.49 -16.74 -2.96
C GLN A 140 -17.77 -17.99 -2.43
N ASP A 141 -16.92 -17.83 -1.42
CA ASP A 141 -16.08 -18.89 -0.86
C ASP A 141 -16.31 -18.99 0.65
N LYS A 142 -17.11 -19.97 1.06
CA LYS A 142 -17.43 -20.21 2.47
C LYS A 142 -16.20 -20.59 3.32
N ALA A 143 -15.10 -21.06 2.72
CA ALA A 143 -13.90 -21.45 3.46
C ALA A 143 -13.19 -20.25 4.11
N ILE A 144 -13.32 -19.06 3.55
CA ILE A 144 -12.65 -17.85 4.07
C ILE A 144 -13.20 -17.46 5.43
N PHE A 145 -14.45 -17.81 5.76
CA PHE A 145 -14.98 -17.60 7.11
C PHE A 145 -14.20 -18.37 8.18
N LYS A 146 -13.61 -19.51 7.83
CA LYS A 146 -12.71 -20.25 8.72
C LYS A 146 -11.41 -19.48 8.94
N ASP A 147 -10.85 -18.88 7.89
CA ASP A 147 -9.63 -18.06 7.98
C ASP A 147 -9.88 -16.77 8.78
N VAL A 148 -11.02 -16.11 8.55
CA VAL A 148 -11.46 -14.94 9.33
C VAL A 148 -11.58 -15.29 10.81
N SER A 149 -12.26 -16.39 11.13
CA SER A 149 -12.46 -16.84 12.52
C SER A 149 -11.15 -17.28 13.16
N ARG A 150 -10.27 -17.93 12.40
CA ARG A 150 -8.91 -18.28 12.83
C ARG A 150 -8.15 -17.02 13.25
N LEU A 151 -8.14 -15.97 12.43
CA LEU A 151 -7.43 -14.72 12.76
C LEU A 151 -8.00 -14.04 14.00
N VAL A 152 -9.33 -14.05 14.17
CA VAL A 152 -10.00 -13.52 15.37
C VAL A 152 -9.59 -14.32 16.61
N TYR A 153 -9.61 -15.65 16.55
CA TYR A 153 -9.25 -16.51 17.68
C TYR A 153 -7.76 -16.42 18.00
N PHE A 154 -6.90 -16.41 16.98
CA PHE A 154 -5.47 -16.23 17.13
C PHE A 154 -5.15 -14.89 17.80
N PHE A 155 -5.78 -13.80 17.37
CA PHE A 155 -5.61 -12.50 18.00
C PHE A 155 -6.07 -12.52 19.47
N LEU A 156 -7.19 -13.16 19.76
CA LEU A 156 -7.70 -13.28 21.13
C LEU A 156 -6.74 -14.02 22.05
N GLU A 157 -6.22 -15.15 21.60
CA GLU A 157 -5.30 -16.00 22.38
C GLU A 157 -3.92 -15.35 22.53
N SER A 158 -3.51 -14.52 21.57
CA SER A 158 -2.20 -13.85 21.58
C SER A 158 -2.16 -12.62 22.50
N GLN A 159 -3.31 -12.01 22.82
CA GLN A 159 -3.35 -10.77 23.60
C GLN A 159 -3.61 -11.05 25.08
N PRO A 160 -2.75 -10.56 26.01
CA PRO A 160 -2.87 -10.85 27.44
C PRO A 160 -4.05 -10.12 28.11
N ILE A 161 -4.75 -9.26 27.38
CA ILE A 161 -5.85 -8.43 27.88
C ILE A 161 -7.14 -9.27 28.05
N TYR A 162 -7.29 -10.36 27.28
CA TYR A 162 -8.51 -11.17 27.29
C TYR A 162 -8.36 -12.38 28.21
N THR A 163 -9.38 -12.64 29.02
CA THR A 163 -9.41 -13.84 29.87
C THR A 163 -9.81 -15.07 29.06
N ARG A 164 -9.49 -16.27 29.57
CA ARG A 164 -9.92 -17.53 28.94
C ARG A 164 -11.45 -17.60 28.79
N GLU A 165 -12.19 -17.04 29.73
CA GLU A 165 -13.66 -17.00 29.68
C GLU A 165 -14.17 -16.04 28.60
N ASP A 166 -13.50 -14.89 28.41
CA ASP A 166 -13.79 -13.99 27.29
C ASP A 166 -13.57 -14.71 25.95
N CYS A 167 -12.43 -15.39 25.77
CA CYS A 167 -12.11 -16.11 24.54
C CYS A 167 -13.18 -17.17 24.19
N LEU A 168 -13.62 -17.94 25.19
CA LEU A 168 -14.69 -18.93 25.02
C LEU A 168 -16.03 -18.28 24.67
N SER A 169 -16.38 -17.18 25.32
CA SER A 169 -17.62 -16.45 25.07
C SER A 169 -17.64 -15.82 23.68
N MET A 170 -16.51 -15.28 23.22
CA MET A 170 -16.36 -14.72 21.88
C MET A 170 -16.41 -15.80 20.79
N ARG A 171 -15.82 -16.98 21.03
CA ARG A 171 -15.95 -18.14 20.14
C ARG A 171 -17.40 -18.60 20.02
N ARG A 172 -18.13 -18.72 21.14
CA ARG A 172 -19.57 -19.06 21.13
C ARG A 172 -20.40 -18.03 20.37
N PHE A 173 -20.10 -16.74 20.55
CA PHE A 173 -20.77 -15.66 19.83
C PHE A 173 -20.56 -15.77 18.32
N MET A 174 -19.31 -15.93 17.87
CA MET A 174 -18.97 -16.09 16.44
C MET A 174 -19.65 -17.31 15.83
N ASN A 175 -19.60 -18.46 16.50
CA ASN A 175 -20.24 -19.71 16.06
C ASN A 175 -21.78 -19.65 16.09
N THR A 176 -22.39 -18.61 16.65
CA THR A 176 -23.84 -18.41 16.64
C THR A 176 -24.24 -17.38 15.58
N ILE A 177 -23.59 -16.22 15.55
CA ILE A 177 -23.97 -15.10 14.68
C ILE A 177 -23.58 -15.34 13.23
N ILE A 178 -22.37 -15.84 12.95
CA ILE A 178 -21.89 -15.97 11.57
C ILE A 178 -22.73 -17.00 10.79
N PRO A 179 -23.03 -18.21 11.33
CA PRO A 179 -23.93 -19.13 10.65
C PRO A 179 -25.34 -18.58 10.47
N ALA A 180 -25.90 -17.94 11.50
CA ALA A 180 -27.27 -17.42 11.47
C ALA A 180 -27.45 -16.25 10.49
N MET A 181 -26.45 -15.37 10.36
CA MET A 181 -26.55 -14.16 9.53
C MET A 181 -26.06 -14.35 8.09
N PHE A 182 -25.16 -15.31 7.84
CA PHE A 182 -24.52 -15.49 6.53
C PHE A 182 -24.77 -16.86 5.88
N ASP A 183 -25.57 -17.73 6.51
CA ASP A 183 -25.88 -19.08 6.03
C ASP A 183 -24.61 -19.93 5.76
N VAL A 184 -23.71 -19.91 6.76
CA VAL A 184 -22.44 -20.65 6.76
C VAL A 184 -22.45 -21.67 7.88
N ASN A 185 -22.64 -22.94 7.52
CA ASN A 185 -22.82 -24.04 8.48
C ASN A 185 -21.57 -24.39 9.30
N ASP A 186 -20.38 -23.98 8.84
CA ASP A 186 -19.11 -24.29 9.50
C ASP A 186 -18.14 -23.10 9.43
N VAL A 187 -17.91 -22.50 10.60
CA VAL A 187 -17.09 -21.30 10.81
C VAL A 187 -15.88 -21.63 11.68
N GLU A 188 -15.80 -22.87 12.18
CA GLU A 188 -14.70 -23.28 13.05
C GLU A 188 -13.45 -23.53 12.20
N PRO A 189 -12.29 -22.94 12.58
CA PRO A 189 -11.04 -23.28 11.93
C PRO A 189 -10.81 -24.77 12.06
N SER A 190 -10.54 -25.45 10.94
CA SER A 190 -10.03 -26.82 10.96
C SER A 190 -8.80 -26.82 11.88
N LEU A 191 -8.81 -27.59 12.96
CA LEU A 191 -7.68 -27.71 13.89
C LEU A 191 -6.40 -28.03 13.11
N MET A 192 -5.58 -27.02 12.83
CA MET A 192 -4.14 -27.20 12.74
C MET A 192 -3.63 -26.80 14.12
N THR A 193 -3.63 -27.78 15.02
CA THR A 193 -2.97 -27.66 16.33
C THR A 193 -1.51 -27.29 16.09
N VAL A 194 -1.06 -26.23 16.77
CA VAL A 194 0.34 -25.79 16.79
C VAL A 194 1.21 -26.77 17.62
N ASP A 195 0.63 -27.87 18.11
CA ASP A 195 1.21 -28.76 19.12
C ASP A 195 2.26 -29.77 18.61
N ASP A 196 2.60 -29.82 17.32
CA ASP A 196 3.54 -30.83 16.77
C ASP A 196 4.98 -30.32 16.56
N ILE A 197 5.51 -29.46 17.46
CA ILE A 197 6.93 -29.07 17.43
C ILE A 197 7.50 -29.06 18.85
N GLY A 198 8.19 -30.15 19.20
CA GLY A 198 8.95 -30.29 20.45
C GLY A 198 10.06 -29.24 20.60
N LEU A 199 10.17 -28.70 21.81
CA LEU A 199 11.18 -27.74 22.26
C LEU A 199 12.45 -28.49 22.69
N GLU A 200 13.59 -28.05 22.18
CA GLU A 200 14.85 -28.11 22.92
C GLU A 200 15.41 -26.70 22.99
N GLU A 201 15.65 -26.23 24.22
CA GLU A 201 16.29 -24.96 24.52
C GLU A 201 17.81 -25.12 24.37
N VAL A 202 18.46 -24.14 23.73
CA VAL A 202 19.88 -23.90 23.96
C VAL A 202 20.08 -22.39 24.08
N ASP A 203 20.73 -21.99 25.17
CA ASP A 203 21.16 -20.64 25.50
C ASP A 203 21.97 -20.00 24.36
N ASP A 204 21.76 -18.69 24.15
CA ASP A 204 22.67 -17.86 23.38
C ASP A 204 23.04 -16.62 24.22
N ASP A 205 24.32 -16.60 24.60
CA ASP A 205 25.04 -15.44 25.10
C ASP A 205 25.09 -14.33 24.04
N GLU A 206 24.82 -13.11 24.52
CA GLU A 206 25.47 -11.84 24.20
C GLU A 206 26.21 -11.68 22.84
N PHE A 207 25.67 -10.85 21.94
CA PHE A 207 26.50 -9.96 21.14
C PHE A 207 25.76 -8.68 20.71
N ASP A 208 26.27 -7.56 21.22
CA ASP A 208 25.91 -6.17 20.92
C ASP A 208 26.57 -5.76 19.59
N ASP A 209 25.85 -5.09 18.69
CA ASP A 209 26.49 -4.08 17.84
C ASP A 209 25.53 -2.97 17.41
N LYS A 210 26.00 -1.75 17.66
CA LYS A 210 25.35 -0.47 17.45
C LYS A 210 25.79 0.13 16.13
N SER A 211 24.82 0.77 15.47
CA SER A 211 24.87 2.11 14.86
C SER A 211 23.97 2.08 13.61
N SER A 212 23.20 3.09 13.25
CA SER A 212 22.85 4.42 13.77
C SER A 212 21.57 4.79 12.97
N VAL A 213 20.64 5.63 13.41
CA VAL A 213 20.70 7.09 13.32
C VAL A 213 19.42 7.65 13.96
N GLN A 214 19.66 8.68 14.78
CA GLN A 214 18.81 9.75 15.33
C GLN A 214 17.26 9.70 15.31
N SER A 215 16.77 9.83 16.55
CA SER A 215 15.82 10.85 17.05
C SER A 215 14.33 10.57 16.91
N LEU A 216 13.72 10.29 18.06
CA LEU A 216 12.53 10.99 18.57
C LEU A 216 12.34 10.61 20.05
N ASP A 217 13.24 11.12 20.89
CA ASP A 217 13.06 11.13 22.33
C ASP A 217 12.59 12.53 22.74
N SER A 218 11.29 12.65 22.97
CA SER A 218 10.69 13.69 23.82
C SER A 218 9.19 13.41 23.86
N VAL A 219 8.75 12.80 24.95
CA VAL A 219 7.57 13.19 25.76
C VAL A 219 7.46 12.17 26.92
N LEU A 220 8.39 12.28 27.86
CA LEU A 220 8.26 11.74 29.22
C LEU A 220 8.95 12.68 30.22
N SER A 221 8.34 13.84 30.51
CA SER A 221 8.42 14.50 31.83
C SER A 221 7.55 15.76 31.86
N ASN A 222 6.38 15.68 32.50
CA ASN A 222 6.07 16.54 33.65
C ASN A 222 4.64 16.30 34.13
N GLN A 223 4.58 15.60 35.27
CA GLN A 223 3.46 15.64 36.20
C GLN A 223 3.35 17.07 36.74
N GLN A 224 2.31 17.83 36.36
CA GLN A 224 1.72 18.85 37.24
C GLN A 224 0.39 19.49 36.79
N ASN A 225 -0.20 19.17 35.64
CA ASN A 225 -1.51 19.72 35.25
C ASN A 225 -2.66 18.68 35.23
N LYS A 226 -2.75 17.88 36.30
CA LYS A 226 -3.59 16.67 36.38
C LYS A 226 -5.01 16.87 36.94
N ARG A 227 -5.58 18.08 37.00
CA ARG A 227 -6.95 18.26 37.55
C ARG A 227 -7.97 18.96 36.65
N ARG A 228 -7.59 19.79 35.67
CA ARG A 228 -8.55 20.42 34.72
C ARG A 228 -8.70 19.67 33.38
N ALA A 229 -7.77 18.79 33.01
CA ALA A 229 -7.83 18.01 31.78
C ALA A 229 -8.76 16.78 31.86
N LEU A 230 -9.07 16.29 33.08
CA LEU A 230 -9.86 15.07 33.28
C LEU A 230 -11.36 15.23 32.96
N GLU A 231 -11.95 16.43 33.09
CA GLU A 231 -13.38 16.65 32.81
C GLU A 231 -13.69 16.83 31.31
N ILE A 232 -12.80 17.48 30.56
CA ILE A 232 -12.96 17.70 29.11
C ILE A 232 -12.62 16.40 28.34
N GLN A 233 -11.65 15.62 28.84
CA GLN A 233 -11.30 14.32 28.27
C GLN A 233 -12.39 13.28 28.58
N GLY A 234 -12.97 13.30 29.79
CA GLY A 234 -14.12 12.46 30.18
C GLY A 234 -15.38 12.70 29.33
N LYS A 235 -15.67 13.94 28.94
CA LYS A 235 -16.81 14.25 28.03
C LYS A 235 -16.53 13.82 26.58
N ARG A 236 -15.29 13.92 26.09
CA ARG A 236 -14.90 13.46 24.73
C ARG A 236 -14.80 11.94 24.64
N THR A 237 -14.29 11.25 25.65
CA THR A 237 -14.28 9.78 25.73
C THR A 237 -15.69 9.22 25.96
N SER A 238 -16.53 9.87 26.78
CA SER A 238 -17.93 9.50 26.95
C SER A 238 -18.76 9.66 25.66
N ARG A 239 -18.57 10.75 24.90
CA ARG A 239 -19.19 10.89 23.56
C ARG A 239 -18.66 9.83 22.59
N ARG A 240 -17.35 9.60 22.54
CA ARG A 240 -16.75 8.56 21.68
C ARG A 240 -17.24 7.14 22.02
N ASN A 241 -17.35 6.81 23.31
CA ASN A 241 -17.88 5.53 23.78
C ASN A 241 -19.40 5.40 23.53
N ARG A 242 -20.16 6.49 23.53
CA ARG A 242 -21.58 6.45 23.11
C ARG A 242 -21.72 6.14 21.62
N PHE A 243 -20.93 6.77 20.76
CA PHE A 243 -20.94 6.45 19.33
C PHE A 243 -20.38 5.05 19.02
N GLU A 244 -19.42 4.54 19.80
CA GLU A 244 -18.93 3.16 19.65
C GLU A 244 -20.01 2.10 19.98
N ARG A 245 -21.02 2.43 20.80
CA ARG A 245 -22.10 1.51 21.22
C ARG A 245 -23.31 1.44 20.28
N VAL A 246 -23.41 2.31 19.28
CA VAL A 246 -24.52 2.28 18.32
C VAL A 246 -24.22 1.26 17.22
N GLY A 247 -25.17 0.36 16.97
CA GLY A 247 -25.06 -0.64 15.89
C GLY A 247 -23.90 -1.62 16.09
N LEU A 248 -23.59 -2.04 17.32
CA LEU A 248 -22.45 -2.90 17.63
C LEU A 248 -22.41 -4.18 16.77
N LEU A 249 -23.52 -4.93 16.72
CA LEU A 249 -23.62 -6.14 15.89
C LEU A 249 -23.40 -5.82 14.41
N LYS A 250 -23.98 -4.72 13.91
CA LYS A 250 -23.78 -4.25 12.54
C LYS A 250 -22.31 -3.95 12.25
N ASN A 251 -21.61 -3.28 13.15
CA ASN A 251 -20.19 -3.01 13.01
C ASN A 251 -19.37 -4.31 12.96
N VAL A 252 -19.74 -5.32 13.76
CA VAL A 252 -19.11 -6.64 13.70
C VAL A 252 -19.35 -7.29 12.34
N LEU A 253 -20.58 -7.29 11.83
CA LEU A 253 -20.90 -7.86 10.51
C LEU A 253 -20.16 -7.13 9.38
N MET A 254 -20.21 -5.79 9.33
CA MET A 254 -19.53 -4.99 8.31
C MET A 254 -18.01 -5.19 8.31
N ARG A 255 -17.39 -5.29 9.49
CA ARG A 255 -15.95 -5.55 9.59
C ARG A 255 -15.61 -7.00 9.23
N ASN A 256 -16.46 -7.95 9.58
CA ASN A 256 -16.30 -9.34 9.17
C ASN A 256 -16.35 -9.46 7.64
N THR A 257 -17.34 -8.82 6.99
CA THR A 257 -17.44 -8.73 5.52
C THR A 257 -16.21 -8.05 4.91
N THR A 258 -15.78 -6.92 5.46
CA THR A 258 -14.57 -6.21 4.96
C THR A 258 -13.32 -7.09 5.08
N LEU A 259 -13.18 -7.86 6.16
CA LEU A 259 -12.07 -8.78 6.38
C LEU A 259 -12.13 -9.96 5.40
N TYR A 260 -13.32 -10.54 5.22
CA TYR A 260 -13.60 -11.55 4.21
C TYR A 260 -13.20 -11.07 2.81
N ASP A 261 -13.65 -9.89 2.39
CA ASP A 261 -13.42 -9.38 1.03
C ASP A 261 -11.93 -9.21 0.72
N ARG A 262 -11.15 -8.73 1.71
CA ARG A 262 -9.70 -8.58 1.59
C ARG A 262 -9.00 -9.91 1.44
N LEU A 263 -9.33 -10.88 2.30
CA LEU A 263 -8.76 -12.23 2.24
C LEU A 263 -9.16 -12.95 0.95
N HIS A 264 -10.41 -12.80 0.51
CA HIS A 264 -10.91 -13.36 -0.74
C HIS A 264 -10.22 -12.75 -1.96
N LYS A 265 -9.97 -11.43 -1.98
CA LYS A 265 -9.17 -10.80 -3.04
C LYS A 265 -7.78 -11.43 -3.12
N MET A 266 -7.11 -11.65 -1.98
CA MET A 266 -5.77 -12.24 -1.97
C MET A 266 -5.77 -13.72 -2.38
N LYS A 267 -6.78 -14.49 -1.96
CA LYS A 267 -6.94 -15.89 -2.36
C LYS A 267 -7.16 -16.02 -3.87
N LYS A 268 -7.99 -15.14 -4.46
CA LYS A 268 -8.15 -15.07 -5.93
C LYS A 268 -6.86 -14.74 -6.66
N LEU A 269 -6.07 -13.80 -6.14
CA LEU A 269 -4.76 -13.48 -6.72
C LEU A 269 -3.79 -14.67 -6.64
N ASP A 270 -3.82 -15.43 -5.55
CA ASP A 270 -3.04 -16.67 -5.43
C ASP A 270 -3.45 -17.70 -6.48
N GLU A 271 -4.75 -17.96 -6.66
CA GLU A 271 -5.26 -18.83 -7.72
C GLU A 271 -4.89 -18.34 -9.14
N GLU A 272 -4.86 -17.02 -9.36
CA GLU A 272 -4.38 -16.44 -10.61
C GLU A 272 -2.88 -16.64 -10.81
N PHE A 273 -2.08 -16.59 -9.74
CA PHE A 273 -0.64 -16.82 -9.78
C PHE A 273 -0.29 -18.29 -9.99
N GLU A 274 -1.11 -19.21 -9.46
CA GLU A 274 -1.00 -20.64 -9.77
C GLU A 274 -1.27 -20.92 -11.25
N LYS A 275 -2.26 -20.25 -11.84
CA LYS A 275 -2.61 -20.37 -13.27
C LYS A 275 -1.60 -19.68 -14.18
N ASP A 276 -1.09 -18.51 -13.79
CA ASP A 276 -0.12 -17.73 -14.54
C ASP A 276 1.08 -17.32 -13.66
N GLN A 277 2.09 -18.19 -13.64
CA GLN A 277 3.33 -17.97 -12.90
C GLN A 277 4.11 -16.73 -13.36
N ARG A 278 3.79 -16.14 -14.53
CA ARG A 278 4.43 -14.90 -14.98
C ARG A 278 4.02 -13.70 -14.13
N LYS A 279 2.75 -13.63 -13.72
CA LYS A 279 2.25 -12.53 -12.87
C LYS A 279 2.91 -12.52 -11.50
N SER A 280 3.07 -13.70 -10.89
CA SER A 280 3.81 -13.83 -9.62
C SER A 280 5.29 -13.42 -9.77
N LYS A 281 5.98 -13.92 -10.80
CA LYS A 281 7.37 -13.53 -11.08
C LYS A 281 7.51 -12.04 -11.36
N GLN A 282 6.53 -11.45 -12.03
CA GLN A 282 6.43 -10.02 -12.26
C GLN A 282 6.34 -9.30 -10.92
N ALA A 283 5.35 -9.57 -10.08
CA ALA A 283 5.21 -8.97 -8.75
C ALA A 283 6.50 -9.06 -7.89
N CYS A 284 7.14 -10.23 -7.84
CA CYS A 284 8.41 -10.38 -7.13
C CYS A 284 9.54 -9.53 -7.74
N LYS A 285 9.59 -9.42 -9.08
CA LYS A 285 10.55 -8.57 -9.76
C LYS A 285 10.31 -7.09 -9.46
N GLU A 286 9.06 -6.63 -9.43
CA GLU A 286 8.71 -5.25 -9.08
C GLU A 286 9.22 -4.90 -7.67
N ALA A 287 9.03 -5.80 -6.72
CA ALA A 287 9.50 -5.62 -5.36
C ALA A 287 11.04 -5.62 -5.26
N LEU A 288 11.72 -6.54 -5.94
CA LEU A 288 13.19 -6.57 -5.96
C LEU A 288 13.78 -5.28 -6.56
N ASP A 289 13.21 -4.80 -7.65
CA ASP A 289 13.64 -3.55 -8.31
C ASP A 289 13.38 -2.32 -7.41
N LEU A 290 12.43 -2.40 -6.47
CA LEU A 290 12.18 -1.39 -5.42
C LEU A 290 13.15 -1.47 -4.24
N GLY A 291 14.08 -2.44 -4.24
CA GLY A 291 14.94 -2.74 -3.10
C GLY A 291 14.22 -3.45 -1.95
N ILE A 292 12.98 -3.90 -2.18
CA ILE A 292 12.23 -4.69 -1.21
C ILE A 292 12.74 -6.12 -1.30
N THR A 293 13.51 -6.51 -0.29
CA THR A 293 14.03 -7.86 -0.17
C THR A 293 13.29 -8.60 0.93
N PRO A 294 13.02 -9.91 0.74
CA PRO A 294 12.40 -10.70 1.77
C PRO A 294 13.33 -10.78 2.98
N ARG A 295 12.94 -10.16 4.10
CA ARG A 295 13.64 -10.34 5.37
C ARG A 295 13.43 -11.78 5.86
N ARG A 296 14.49 -12.43 6.32
CA ARG A 296 14.42 -13.75 6.95
C ARG A 296 13.82 -13.60 8.34
N PHE A 297 12.64 -14.19 8.56
CA PHE A 297 12.00 -14.21 9.87
C PHE A 297 12.35 -15.49 10.63
N LYS A 298 13.41 -15.48 11.45
CA LYS A 298 13.60 -16.54 12.46
C LYS A 298 12.49 -16.37 13.51
N SER A 299 11.44 -17.19 13.45
CA SER A 299 10.40 -17.19 14.50
C SER A 299 10.88 -18.03 15.67
N LYS A 300 10.67 -17.54 16.90
CA LYS A 300 10.97 -18.28 18.13
C LYS A 300 9.98 -19.43 18.40
N ARG A 301 8.87 -19.50 17.66
CA ARG A 301 7.81 -20.52 17.86
C ARG A 301 7.49 -21.35 16.63
N GLN A 302 8.22 -21.15 15.52
CA GLN A 302 7.91 -21.82 14.27
C GLN A 302 9.16 -22.13 13.45
N LYS A 303 9.54 -23.42 13.42
CA LYS A 303 10.39 -24.00 12.36
C LYS A 303 9.57 -24.11 11.06
N VAL A 304 9.17 -22.98 10.48
CA VAL A 304 8.98 -22.93 9.03
C VAL A 304 10.39 -22.90 8.47
N TYR A 305 10.76 -23.93 7.70
CA TYR A 305 12.06 -24.00 7.03
C TYR A 305 12.28 -22.76 6.16
N ILE A 306 12.84 -21.70 6.74
CA ILE A 306 13.55 -20.66 6.01
C ILE A 306 14.92 -21.28 5.77
N ILE A 307 15.06 -21.91 4.60
CA ILE A 307 16.28 -22.60 4.20
C ILE A 307 17.48 -21.66 4.43
N ASP A 308 18.42 -22.13 5.25
CA ASP A 308 19.74 -21.56 5.43
C ASP A 308 20.38 -21.32 4.06
N ILE A 309 20.97 -20.14 3.89
CA ILE A 309 21.85 -19.87 2.76
C ILE A 309 23.14 -19.42 3.41
N ASP A 310 24.04 -20.37 3.58
CA ASP A 310 25.45 -20.07 3.57
C ASP A 310 25.79 -19.45 2.20
N ALA A 311 26.33 -18.24 2.28
CA ALA A 311 27.31 -17.60 1.42
C ALA A 311 27.23 -17.73 -0.14
N VAL A 312 27.40 -16.55 -0.77
CA VAL A 312 28.09 -16.29 -2.06
C VAL A 312 27.27 -16.06 -3.36
N ASN A 313 26.00 -16.45 -3.54
CA ASN A 313 25.35 -16.27 -4.85
C ASN A 313 23.97 -15.58 -4.84
N TYR A 314 23.94 -14.34 -5.36
CA TYR A 314 22.81 -13.41 -5.55
C TYR A 314 21.78 -13.84 -6.62
N LYS A 315 21.66 -15.14 -6.92
CA LYS A 315 20.87 -15.64 -8.06
C LYS A 315 19.64 -16.49 -7.72
N THR A 316 19.25 -16.57 -6.45
CA THR A 316 18.10 -17.40 -6.04
C THR A 316 17.24 -16.62 -5.04
N ALA A 317 16.31 -15.82 -5.57
CA ALA A 317 15.29 -15.17 -4.75
C ALA A 317 14.39 -16.25 -4.12
N LEU A 318 14.32 -16.22 -2.78
CA LEU A 318 13.27 -16.76 -1.92
C LEU A 318 12.67 -18.13 -2.29
N LYS A 319 13.14 -19.19 -1.64
CA LYS A 319 12.30 -20.38 -1.46
C LYS A 319 11.42 -20.20 -0.22
N MET A 320 10.39 -19.36 -0.34
CA MET A 320 9.15 -19.58 0.41
C MET A 320 8.63 -20.95 -0.06
N ASP A 321 8.19 -21.82 0.84
CA ASP A 321 7.63 -23.11 0.44
C ASP A 321 6.25 -22.89 -0.22
N THR A 322 6.27 -22.45 -1.47
CA THR A 322 5.08 -22.16 -2.30
C THR A 322 4.32 -23.42 -2.67
N LYS A 323 4.74 -24.61 -2.19
CA LYS A 323 3.99 -25.87 -2.33
C LYS A 323 2.58 -25.78 -1.74
N LYS A 324 2.36 -24.86 -0.79
CA LYS A 324 1.04 -24.61 -0.18
C LYS A 324 0.36 -23.31 -0.68
N GLY A 325 0.89 -22.62 -1.70
CA GLY A 325 0.31 -21.36 -2.22
C GLY A 325 0.74 -20.10 -1.45
N TYR A 326 0.68 -18.94 -2.13
CA TYR A 326 1.07 -17.64 -1.57
C TYR A 326 0.09 -17.13 -0.51
N TYR A 327 -1.18 -17.57 -0.55
CA TYR A 327 -2.20 -17.22 0.43
C TYR A 327 -1.89 -17.77 1.82
N ASN A 328 -1.38 -19.00 1.93
CA ASN A 328 -1.01 -19.56 3.23
C ASN A 328 0.19 -18.85 3.85
N VAL A 329 1.13 -18.38 3.03
CA VAL A 329 2.25 -17.54 3.48
C VAL A 329 1.74 -16.19 4.01
N LEU A 330 0.75 -15.60 3.33
CA LEU A 330 0.10 -14.37 3.78
C LEU A 330 -0.52 -14.53 5.17
N LEU A 331 -1.27 -15.62 5.41
CA LEU A 331 -1.87 -15.87 6.71
C LEU A 331 -0.81 -15.93 7.82
N ALA A 332 0.30 -16.61 7.59
CA ALA A 332 1.41 -16.67 8.54
C ALA A 332 2.08 -15.29 8.77
N LEU A 333 2.16 -14.44 7.74
CA LEU A 333 2.66 -13.07 7.89
C LEU A 333 1.70 -12.20 8.71
N ILE A 334 0.39 -12.39 8.55
CA ILE A 334 -0.62 -11.70 9.36
C ILE A 334 -0.47 -12.12 10.82
N ASP A 335 -0.32 -13.42 11.10
CA ASP A 335 -0.13 -13.91 12.48
C ASP A 335 1.06 -13.23 13.17
N LYS A 336 2.20 -13.15 12.47
CA LYS A 336 3.41 -12.48 12.98
C LYS A 336 3.21 -10.98 13.21
N LEU A 337 2.41 -10.31 12.36
CA LEU A 337 2.04 -8.92 12.57
C LEU A 337 1.16 -8.76 13.82
N LEU A 338 0.23 -9.70 14.05
CA LEU A 338 -0.68 -9.68 15.20
C LEU A 338 0.03 -10.00 16.53
N GLU A 339 1.06 -10.84 16.51
CA GLU A 339 1.94 -11.09 17.67
C GLU A 339 2.93 -9.94 17.93
N GLY A 340 3.14 -9.06 16.95
CA GLY A 340 4.14 -8.01 17.01
C GLY A 340 5.58 -8.47 16.76
N GLU A 341 5.78 -9.70 16.23
CA GLU A 341 7.08 -10.18 15.76
C GLU A 341 7.57 -9.39 14.53
N VAL A 342 6.63 -8.84 13.76
CA VAL A 342 6.90 -8.07 12.54
C VAL A 342 6.27 -6.69 12.64
N ASP A 343 7.07 -5.65 12.41
CA ASP A 343 6.58 -4.29 12.39
C ASP A 343 5.78 -4.00 11.11
N GLN A 344 4.94 -2.95 11.17
CA GLN A 344 4.04 -2.58 10.09
C GLN A 344 4.76 -2.35 8.75
N GLN A 345 5.94 -1.71 8.75
CA GLN A 345 6.64 -1.41 7.51
C GLN A 345 7.16 -2.69 6.88
N THR A 346 7.78 -3.55 7.68
CA THR A 346 8.27 -4.85 7.21
C THR A 346 7.15 -5.75 6.70
N PHE A 347 5.97 -5.73 7.35
CA PHE A 347 4.81 -6.47 6.87
C PHE A 347 4.34 -5.97 5.50
N GLU A 348 4.16 -4.65 5.34
CA GLU A 348 3.72 -4.03 4.07
C GLU A 348 4.69 -4.31 2.92
N GLU A 349 5.99 -4.25 3.19
CA GLU A 349 7.04 -4.62 2.24
C GLU A 349 6.96 -6.11 1.87
N SER A 350 6.73 -7.00 2.84
CA SER A 350 6.61 -8.45 2.60
C SER A 350 5.38 -8.83 1.78
N VAL A 351 4.22 -8.25 2.06
CA VAL A 351 3.00 -8.53 1.27
C VAL A 351 3.07 -7.90 -0.13
N ARG A 352 3.74 -6.75 -0.27
CA ARG A 352 4.02 -6.14 -1.59
C ARG A 352 5.00 -6.98 -2.40
N TYR A 353 5.94 -7.67 -1.75
CA TYR A 353 6.81 -8.64 -2.41
C TYR A 353 6.04 -9.82 -3.01
N ILE A 354 4.99 -10.27 -2.33
CA ILE A 354 4.20 -11.44 -2.75
C ILE A 354 3.15 -11.05 -3.78
N PHE A 355 2.34 -10.02 -3.52
CA PHE A 355 1.17 -9.65 -4.32
C PHE A 355 1.33 -8.35 -5.13
N GLY A 356 2.51 -7.72 -5.10
CA GLY A 356 2.77 -6.50 -5.86
C GLY A 356 1.94 -5.32 -5.39
N SER A 357 1.52 -4.48 -6.34
CA SER A 357 0.72 -3.28 -6.08
C SER A 357 -0.65 -3.58 -5.48
N ASP A 358 -1.21 -4.79 -5.65
CA ASP A 358 -2.53 -5.17 -5.14
C ASP A 358 -2.58 -5.45 -3.62
N ALA A 359 -1.41 -5.53 -2.97
CA ALA A 359 -1.28 -5.83 -1.56
C ALA A 359 -1.80 -4.73 -0.62
N TYR A 360 -2.08 -3.53 -1.14
CA TYR A 360 -2.48 -2.37 -0.34
C TYR A 360 -3.68 -2.59 0.57
N VAL A 361 -4.60 -3.49 0.18
CA VAL A 361 -5.80 -3.81 0.96
C VAL A 361 -5.47 -4.43 2.32
N LEU A 362 -4.25 -4.96 2.50
CA LEU A 362 -3.78 -5.60 3.72
C LEU A 362 -3.10 -4.63 4.69
N PHE A 363 -2.79 -3.39 4.28
CA PHE A 363 -1.96 -2.46 5.10
C PHE A 363 -2.63 -2.01 6.40
N THR A 364 -3.89 -2.35 6.63
CA THR A 364 -4.67 -2.02 7.84
C THR A 364 -5.34 -3.25 8.43
N ILE A 365 -4.88 -4.45 8.05
CA ILE A 365 -5.46 -5.73 8.49
C ILE A 365 -5.41 -5.89 10.01
N ASP A 366 -4.33 -5.45 10.64
CA ASP A 366 -4.14 -5.43 12.09
C ASP A 366 -5.23 -4.60 12.80
N LYS A 367 -5.50 -3.40 12.29
CA LYS A 367 -6.52 -2.50 12.84
C LYS A 367 -7.92 -3.05 12.61
N LEU A 368 -8.16 -3.68 11.47
CA LEU A 368 -9.44 -4.32 11.17
C LEU A 368 -9.74 -5.47 12.14
N VAL A 369 -8.78 -6.39 12.34
CA VAL A 369 -8.91 -7.50 13.30
C VAL A 369 -9.09 -6.98 14.73
N LEU A 370 -8.26 -6.01 15.16
CA LEU A 370 -8.36 -5.39 16.48
C LEU A 370 -9.75 -4.77 16.72
N LEU A 371 -10.28 -4.01 15.76
CA LEU A 371 -11.60 -3.37 15.89
C LEU A 371 -12.75 -4.38 15.87
N LEU A 372 -12.63 -5.45 15.10
CA LEU A 372 -13.59 -6.55 15.07
C LEU A 372 -13.65 -7.23 16.44
N VAL A 373 -12.50 -7.67 16.96
CA VAL A 373 -12.36 -8.31 18.27
C VAL A 373 -12.89 -7.40 19.38
N ARG A 374 -12.49 -6.13 19.39
CA ARG A 374 -12.93 -5.16 20.39
C ARG A 374 -14.46 -5.00 20.41
N HIS A 375 -15.11 -4.96 19.25
CA HIS A 375 -16.56 -4.83 19.19
C HIS A 375 -17.29 -6.11 19.60
N ILE A 376 -16.76 -7.29 19.26
CA ILE A 376 -17.28 -8.56 19.76
C ILE A 376 -17.19 -8.57 21.29
N HIS A 377 -16.05 -8.14 21.85
CA HIS A 377 -15.86 -8.09 23.30
C HIS A 377 -16.86 -7.13 23.97
N ILE A 378 -17.12 -5.97 23.37
CA ILE A 378 -18.16 -5.06 23.90
C ILE A 378 -19.54 -5.73 23.89
N ILE A 379 -19.92 -6.43 22.82
CA ILE A 379 -21.22 -7.11 22.72
C ILE A 379 -21.36 -8.20 23.80
N ILE A 380 -20.30 -8.98 24.04
CA ILE A 380 -20.37 -10.06 25.03
C ILE A 380 -20.28 -9.56 26.47
N THR A 381 -19.73 -8.38 26.74
CA THR A 381 -19.58 -7.86 28.12
C THR A 381 -20.72 -6.92 28.51
N ASP A 382 -21.33 -6.25 27.54
CA ASP A 382 -22.40 -5.29 27.78
C ASP A 382 -23.75 -5.99 28.02
N ALA A 383 -24.35 -5.75 29.20
CA ALA A 383 -25.59 -6.41 29.61
C ALA A 383 -26.79 -6.12 28.69
N HIS A 384 -26.82 -4.93 28.07
CA HIS A 384 -27.86 -4.56 27.12
C HIS A 384 -27.73 -5.35 25.81
N SER A 385 -26.51 -5.42 25.28
CA SER A 385 -26.15 -6.22 24.11
C SER A 385 -26.42 -7.72 24.32
N GLN A 386 -26.11 -8.26 25.50
CA GLN A 386 -26.43 -9.65 25.84
C GLN A 386 -27.94 -9.94 25.82
N ARG A 387 -28.78 -9.05 26.36
CA ARG A 387 -30.24 -9.21 26.34
C ARG A 387 -30.79 -9.22 24.92
N LEU A 388 -30.32 -8.30 24.07
CA LEU A 388 -30.69 -8.27 22.64
C LEU A 388 -30.26 -9.56 21.94
N PHE A 389 -29.08 -10.07 22.26
CA PHE A 389 -28.56 -11.31 21.68
C PHE A 389 -29.37 -12.55 22.10
N GLU A 390 -29.84 -12.62 23.35
CA GLU A 390 -30.72 -13.71 23.79
C GLU A 390 -32.07 -13.68 23.08
N ILE A 391 -32.67 -12.50 22.89
CA ILE A 391 -33.92 -12.37 22.13
C ILE A 391 -33.72 -12.82 20.68
N PHE A 392 -32.61 -12.40 20.05
CA PHE A 392 -32.25 -12.86 18.72
C PHE A 392 -32.16 -14.39 18.65
N LYS A 393 -31.49 -15.06 19.61
CA LYS A 393 -31.41 -16.53 19.63
C LYS A 393 -32.78 -17.19 19.75
N THR A 394 -33.64 -16.66 20.62
CA THR A 394 -34.97 -17.26 20.84
C THR A 394 -35.87 -17.12 19.60
N GLU A 395 -35.86 -15.95 18.97
CA GLU A 395 -36.72 -15.68 17.82
C GLU A 395 -36.16 -16.32 16.55
N HIS A 396 -34.84 -16.34 16.34
CA HIS A 396 -34.23 -17.06 15.22
C HIS A 396 -34.51 -18.57 15.29
N ARG A 397 -34.52 -19.16 16.49
CA ARG A 397 -34.98 -20.55 16.66
C ARG A 397 -36.47 -20.72 16.38
N ALA A 398 -37.31 -19.76 16.78
CA ALA A 398 -38.74 -19.79 16.49
C ALA A 398 -39.03 -19.65 14.99
N GLU A 399 -38.29 -18.79 14.27
CA GLU A 399 -38.36 -18.63 12.82
C GLU A 399 -37.95 -19.91 12.09
N GLN A 400 -36.89 -20.59 12.51
CA GLN A 400 -36.50 -21.91 11.97
C GLN A 400 -37.57 -22.99 12.19
N MET A 401 -38.45 -22.80 13.18
CA MET A 401 -39.56 -23.69 13.50
C MET A 401 -40.91 -23.22 12.92
N ASP A 402 -40.92 -22.20 12.05
CA ASP A 402 -42.11 -21.56 11.45
C ASP A 402 -43.12 -21.01 12.49
N GLN A 403 -42.62 -20.62 13.66
CA GLN A 403 -43.40 -20.08 14.80
C GLN A 403 -42.99 -18.65 15.16
N GLY A 404 -42.13 -18.02 14.35
CA GLY A 404 -41.62 -16.67 14.60
C GLY A 404 -42.67 -15.59 14.29
N ASP A 405 -42.81 -14.61 15.19
CA ASP A 405 -43.61 -13.40 14.96
C ASP A 405 -42.69 -12.16 14.91
N SER A 406 -42.47 -11.66 13.69
CA SER A 406 -41.64 -10.48 13.42
C SER A 406 -42.11 -9.23 14.19
N LEU A 407 -43.42 -9.10 14.46
CA LEU A 407 -43.99 -7.97 15.19
C LEU A 407 -43.67 -8.06 16.69
N SER A 408 -43.76 -9.27 17.25
CA SER A 408 -43.37 -9.57 18.63
C SER A 408 -41.87 -9.35 18.85
N TYR A 409 -41.02 -9.82 17.94
CA TYR A 409 -39.58 -9.58 17.96
C TYR A 409 -39.27 -8.07 17.94
N LYS A 410 -39.87 -7.32 17.01
CA LYS A 410 -39.68 -5.88 16.90
C LYS A 410 -40.10 -5.14 18.18
N THR A 411 -41.23 -5.52 18.78
CA THR A 411 -41.71 -4.93 20.05
C THR A 411 -40.75 -5.18 21.21
N LYS A 412 -40.26 -6.43 21.36
CA LYS A 412 -39.29 -6.81 22.41
C LYS A 412 -37.95 -6.08 22.25
N VAL A 413 -37.49 -5.91 21.00
CA VAL A 413 -36.25 -5.20 20.68
C VAL A 413 -36.37 -3.69 20.92
N ILE A 414 -37.49 -3.07 20.50
CA ILE A 414 -37.74 -1.64 20.75
C ILE A 414 -37.82 -1.35 22.25
N GLY A 415 -38.50 -2.19 23.03
CA GLY A 415 -38.61 -2.01 24.48
C GLY A 415 -37.28 -2.11 25.24
N ILE A 416 -36.24 -2.66 24.62
CA ILE A 416 -34.88 -2.68 25.17
C ILE A 416 -34.06 -1.51 24.65
N LEU A 417 -34.18 -1.14 23.37
CA LEU A 417 -33.42 -0.04 22.76
C LEU A 417 -33.86 1.34 23.24
N ASP A 418 -35.16 1.55 23.42
CA ASP A 418 -35.73 2.75 24.00
C ASP A 418 -36.24 2.42 25.41
N PRO A 419 -35.44 2.62 26.47
CA PRO A 419 -36.01 2.71 27.80
C PRO A 419 -36.83 4.00 27.79
N VAL A 420 -38.13 3.88 27.57
CA VAL A 420 -39.06 4.99 27.73
C VAL A 420 -38.78 5.62 29.10
N ASP A 421 -38.41 6.90 29.07
CA ASP A 421 -38.39 7.79 30.23
C ASP A 421 -39.70 7.59 31.00
N ASN A 422 -39.60 6.97 32.18
CA ASN A 422 -40.60 7.06 33.25
C ASN A 422 -39.88 7.46 34.52
#